data_AF-A0A255Y360-F1
#
_entry.id   AF-A0A255Y360-F1
#
_cell.length_a   1.000
_cell.length_b   1.000
_cell.length_c   1.000
_cell.angle_alpha   90.00
_cell.angle_beta   90.00
_cell.angle_gamma   90.00
#
_symmetry.space_group_name_H-M   'P 1'
#
loop_
_entity.id
_entity.type
_entity.pdbx_description
1 polymer ?
#
loop_
_entity_poly.entity_id
_entity_poly.type
_entity_poly.pdbx_seq_one_letter_code
_entity_poly.pdbx_strand_id
1 'polypeptide(L)'
;MSALARVADVLFPPITHVAMGPTPDVLGASDDPAINLAVWQRRLARALTAAAGEVLRRGTGEIRLSVAAEQAAVALAEALVAAGWPPVPVLVADVAELAQHAAARMKSPLVDLRLEIITGDACRKFHADYVGLRLITSYAGPGSQWLSNADAAALADGVALERLELRQLLAGEVALFKGKLLTDSPIIHRSPPIAGSGQRRLVLVINPAQMDCC
;
A
#
# COMPACT_ATOMS: atom_id res chain seq x y z
N MET A 1 26.41 -12.74 21.18
CA MET A 1 26.03 -11.61 20.30
C MET A 1 27.30 -10.83 19.98
N SER A 2 27.69 -10.76 18.71
CA SER A 2 28.97 -10.19 18.26
C SER A 2 29.01 -8.66 18.43
N ALA A 3 30.18 -8.10 18.74
CA ALA A 3 30.42 -6.65 18.83
C ALA A 3 30.03 -5.90 17.52
N LEU A 4 30.11 -6.57 16.37
CA LEU A 4 29.67 -6.04 15.07
C LEU A 4 28.15 -5.79 15.00
N ALA A 5 27.33 -6.64 15.64
CA ALA A 5 25.88 -6.44 15.70
C ALA A 5 25.53 -5.22 16.57
N ARG A 6 26.22 -5.05 17.70
CA ARG A 6 26.02 -3.88 18.58
C ARG A 6 26.47 -2.56 17.94
N VAL A 7 27.47 -2.57 17.07
CA VAL A 7 27.89 -1.36 16.32
C VAL A 7 26.88 -1.02 15.23
N ALA A 8 26.30 -2.01 14.55
CA ALA A 8 25.22 -1.80 13.59
C ALA A 8 23.94 -1.29 14.27
N ASP A 9 23.56 -1.84 15.44
CA ASP A 9 22.41 -1.40 16.24
C ASP A 9 22.53 0.05 16.74
N VAL A 10 23.77 0.54 16.93
CA VAL A 10 24.07 1.93 17.33
C VAL A 10 24.06 2.90 16.14
N LEU A 11 24.36 2.42 14.93
CA LEU A 11 24.39 3.23 13.71
C LEU A 11 23.03 3.25 12.99
N PHE A 12 22.23 2.20 13.13
CA PHE A 12 20.89 2.08 12.58
C PHE A 12 19.99 1.42 13.64
N PRO A 13 19.29 2.21 14.48
CA PRO A 13 18.42 1.62 15.49
C PRO A 13 17.37 0.72 14.81
N PRO A 14 17.06 -0.45 15.40
CA PRO A 14 16.11 -1.38 14.82
C PRO A 14 14.75 -0.70 14.63
N ILE A 15 14.13 -0.93 13.48
CA ILE A 15 12.82 -0.38 13.15
C ILE A 15 11.76 -1.16 13.94
N THR A 16 11.36 -0.63 15.08
CA THR A 16 10.39 -1.30 15.97
C THR A 16 8.93 -1.02 15.62
N HIS A 17 8.68 0.01 14.81
CA HIS A 17 7.33 0.46 14.43
C HIS A 17 6.84 -0.12 13.09
N VAL A 18 7.51 -1.17 12.60
CA VAL A 18 7.17 -1.84 11.36
C VAL A 18 7.14 -3.35 11.60
N ALA A 19 6.04 -4.00 11.22
CA ALA A 19 5.92 -5.44 11.24
C ALA A 19 5.95 -5.98 9.81
N MET A 20 6.77 -7.00 9.54
CA MET A 20 6.85 -7.64 8.22
C MET A 20 6.81 -9.16 8.37
N GLY A 21 6.07 -9.85 7.51
CA GLY A 21 5.89 -11.30 7.60
C GLY A 21 5.37 -11.92 6.30
N PRO A 22 5.59 -13.23 6.09
CA PRO A 22 5.26 -13.90 4.83
C PRO A 22 3.77 -14.23 4.68
N THR A 23 3.00 -14.11 5.75
CA THR A 23 1.60 -14.55 5.86
C THR A 23 0.68 -13.36 6.18
N PRO A 24 -0.60 -13.42 5.80
CA PRO A 24 -1.51 -12.28 5.94
C PRO A 24 -1.84 -11.89 7.39
N ASP A 25 -1.58 -12.75 8.37
CA ASP A 25 -1.78 -12.46 9.80
C ASP A 25 -0.91 -11.30 10.31
N VAL A 26 0.23 -11.02 9.67
CA VAL A 26 1.06 -9.86 10.01
C VAL A 26 0.30 -8.54 9.90
N LEU A 27 -0.73 -8.48 9.04
CA LEU A 27 -1.60 -7.30 8.93
C LEU A 27 -2.34 -7.00 10.24
N GLY A 28 -2.53 -8.00 11.12
CA GLY A 28 -3.07 -7.80 12.47
C GLY A 28 -2.16 -6.98 13.39
N ALA A 29 -0.85 -6.88 13.09
CA ALA A 29 0.06 -6.04 13.86
C ALA A 29 -0.34 -4.55 13.83
N SER A 30 -1.17 -4.11 12.87
CA SER A 30 -1.70 -2.74 12.84
C SER A 30 -2.53 -2.36 14.08
N ASP A 31 -3.06 -3.36 14.79
CA ASP A 31 -3.84 -3.15 16.01
C ASP A 31 -2.96 -2.69 17.19
N ASP A 32 -1.65 -2.97 17.15
CA ASP A 32 -0.69 -2.47 18.13
C ASP A 32 -0.42 -0.97 17.88
N PRO A 33 -0.64 -0.08 18.86
CA PRO A 33 -0.33 1.35 18.75
C PRO A 33 1.12 1.65 18.37
N ALA A 34 2.07 0.78 18.70
CA ALA A 34 3.49 0.95 18.38
C ALA A 34 3.82 0.68 16.91
N ILE A 35 2.95 -0.02 16.16
CA ILE A 35 3.17 -0.37 14.76
C ILE A 35 2.49 0.64 13.84
N ASN A 36 3.29 1.27 12.99
CA ASN A 36 2.84 2.28 12.03
C ASN A 36 2.66 1.71 10.61
N LEU A 37 3.33 0.59 10.32
CA LEU A 37 3.28 -0.11 9.04
C LEU A 37 3.30 -1.62 9.27
N ALA A 38 2.31 -2.32 8.72
CA ALA A 38 2.30 -3.78 8.68
C ALA A 38 2.38 -4.26 7.22
N VAL A 39 3.35 -5.13 6.90
CA VAL A 39 3.64 -5.56 5.53
C VAL A 39 3.55 -7.07 5.40
N TRP A 40 2.56 -7.53 4.65
CA TRP A 40 2.48 -8.90 4.17
C TRP A 40 3.37 -9.08 2.93
N GLN A 41 4.47 -9.80 3.12
CA GLN A 41 5.53 -10.05 2.13
C GLN A 41 5.20 -11.22 1.20
N ARG A 42 4.07 -11.12 0.50
CA ARG A 42 3.68 -12.13 -0.48
C ARG A 42 4.38 -11.94 -1.82
N ARG A 43 4.53 -13.04 -2.55
CA ARG A 43 4.91 -13.02 -3.97
C ARG A 43 3.68 -13.25 -4.83
N LEU A 44 3.51 -12.44 -5.87
CA LEU A 44 2.42 -12.64 -6.83
C LEU A 44 2.61 -13.98 -7.57
N ALA A 45 1.53 -14.78 -7.62
CA ALA A 45 1.50 -15.97 -8.46
C ALA A 45 1.59 -15.56 -9.95
N ARG A 46 2.15 -16.44 -10.79
CA ARG A 46 2.37 -16.17 -12.22
C ARG A 46 1.10 -15.71 -12.95
N ALA A 47 -0.05 -16.33 -12.65
CA ALA A 47 -1.32 -15.97 -13.28
C ALA A 47 -1.76 -14.53 -12.94
N LEU A 48 -1.56 -14.13 -11.69
CA LEU A 48 -1.88 -12.78 -11.23
C LEU A 48 -0.92 -11.73 -11.78
N THR A 49 0.39 -12.04 -11.86
CA THR A 49 1.37 -11.18 -12.53
C THR A 49 1.00 -10.97 -14.01
N ALA A 50 0.58 -12.03 -14.71
CA ALA A 50 0.14 -11.94 -16.10
C ALA A 50 -1.13 -11.09 -16.25
N ALA A 51 -2.11 -11.25 -15.36
CA ALA A 51 -3.34 -10.46 -15.34
C ALA A 51 -3.07 -8.97 -15.08
N ALA A 52 -2.21 -8.64 -14.12
CA ALA A 52 -1.79 -7.26 -13.87
C ALA A 52 -1.08 -6.64 -15.09
N GLY A 53 -0.23 -7.43 -15.77
CA GLY A 53 0.40 -7.03 -17.03
C GLY A 53 -0.61 -6.78 -18.15
N GLU A 54 -1.68 -7.57 -18.23
CA GLU A 54 -2.75 -7.37 -19.22
C GLU A 54 -3.52 -6.08 -18.97
N VAL A 55 -3.89 -5.81 -17.71
CA VAL A 55 -4.51 -4.55 -17.31
C VAL A 55 -3.60 -3.37 -17.63
N LEU A 56 -2.30 -3.45 -17.32
CA LEU A 56 -1.38 -2.38 -17.70
C LEU A 56 -1.35 -2.17 -19.22
N ARG A 57 -1.30 -3.22 -20.03
CA ARG A 57 -1.20 -3.04 -21.49
C ARG A 57 -2.44 -2.39 -22.11
N ARG A 58 -3.64 -2.70 -21.61
CA ARG A 58 -4.90 -2.33 -22.27
C ARG A 58 -5.76 -1.32 -21.51
N GLY A 59 -5.59 -1.21 -20.20
CA GLY A 59 -6.32 -0.28 -19.35
C GLY A 59 -5.70 1.11 -19.32
N THR A 60 -6.50 2.08 -18.87
CA THR A 60 -6.09 3.47 -18.63
C THR A 60 -6.93 4.09 -17.50
N GLY A 61 -6.36 5.07 -16.80
CA GLY A 61 -7.04 5.80 -15.73
C GLY A 61 -7.16 5.02 -14.42
N GLU A 62 -8.25 5.27 -13.71
CA GLU A 62 -8.57 4.66 -12.42
C GLU A 62 -10.01 4.14 -12.40
N ILE A 63 -10.24 3.12 -11.58
CA ILE A 63 -11.54 2.63 -11.18
C ILE A 63 -11.69 2.91 -9.69
N ARG A 64 -12.80 3.56 -9.29
CA ARG A 64 -13.15 3.84 -7.89
C ARG A 64 -14.51 3.23 -7.57
N LEU A 65 -14.59 2.56 -6.43
CA LEU A 65 -15.80 1.88 -5.96
C LEU A 65 -15.94 2.08 -4.46
N SER A 66 -17.14 2.41 -4.00
CA SER A 66 -17.51 2.40 -2.58
C SER A 66 -18.54 1.29 -2.39
N VAL A 67 -18.11 0.19 -1.77
CA VAL A 67 -18.88 -1.08 -1.77
C VAL A 67 -18.72 -1.83 -0.46
N ALA A 68 -19.67 -2.71 -0.13
CA ALA A 68 -19.45 -3.72 0.89
C ALA A 68 -18.32 -4.66 0.44
N ALA A 69 -17.43 -5.00 1.37
CA ALA A 69 -16.27 -5.84 1.06
C ALA A 69 -16.70 -7.19 0.46
N GLU A 70 -17.83 -7.78 0.90
CA GLU A 70 -18.34 -9.04 0.32
C GLU A 70 -18.79 -8.90 -1.14
N GLN A 71 -19.10 -7.69 -1.59
CA GLN A 71 -19.55 -7.40 -2.96
C GLN A 71 -18.41 -6.93 -3.87
N ALA A 72 -17.20 -6.74 -3.35
CA ALA A 72 -16.06 -6.21 -4.08
C ALA A 72 -15.74 -6.96 -5.38
N ALA A 73 -15.87 -8.29 -5.39
CA ALA A 73 -15.62 -9.10 -6.58
C ALA A 73 -16.57 -8.77 -7.74
N VAL A 74 -17.88 -8.74 -7.45
CA VAL A 74 -18.91 -8.47 -8.47
C VAL A 74 -18.79 -7.03 -8.96
N ALA A 75 -18.73 -6.07 -8.05
CA ALA A 75 -18.64 -4.66 -8.38
C ALA A 75 -17.39 -4.32 -9.21
N LEU A 76 -16.23 -4.90 -8.87
CA LEU A 76 -15.02 -4.69 -9.63
C LEU A 76 -15.08 -5.34 -11.01
N ALA A 77 -15.63 -6.55 -11.13
CA ALA A 77 -15.79 -7.20 -12.44
C ALA A 77 -16.66 -6.35 -13.38
N GLU A 78 -17.78 -5.83 -12.89
CA GLU A 78 -18.66 -4.94 -13.65
C GLU A 78 -17.96 -3.63 -14.01
N ALA A 79 -17.24 -3.02 -13.07
CA ALA A 79 -16.51 -1.78 -13.28
C ALA A 79 -15.38 -1.92 -14.30
N LEU A 80 -14.66 -3.05 -14.32
CA LEU A 80 -13.65 -3.34 -15.35
C LEU A 80 -14.27 -3.35 -16.74
N VAL A 81 -15.42 -4.02 -16.91
CA VAL A 81 -16.15 -4.06 -18.19
C VAL A 81 -16.62 -2.67 -18.59
N ALA A 82 -17.24 -1.93 -17.66
CA ALA A 82 -17.73 -0.58 -17.91
C ALA A 82 -16.61 0.40 -18.29
N ALA A 83 -15.42 0.25 -17.70
CA ALA A 83 -14.25 1.05 -18.02
C ALA A 83 -13.50 0.58 -19.30
N GLY A 84 -13.95 -0.51 -19.94
CA GLY A 84 -13.26 -1.10 -21.09
C GLY A 84 -11.92 -1.76 -20.75
N TRP A 85 -11.68 -2.08 -19.48
CA TRP A 85 -10.50 -2.81 -19.03
C TRP A 85 -10.65 -4.32 -19.31
N PRO A 86 -9.55 -5.07 -19.44
CA PRO A 86 -9.61 -6.52 -19.67
C PRO A 86 -10.35 -7.25 -18.54
N PRO A 87 -11.17 -8.26 -18.84
CA PRO A 87 -11.75 -9.12 -17.81
C PRO A 87 -10.66 -10.01 -17.22
N VAL A 88 -10.23 -9.71 -15.99
CA VAL A 88 -9.14 -10.41 -15.29
C VAL A 88 -9.62 -11.05 -13.98
N PRO A 89 -10.32 -12.20 -14.02
CA PRO A 89 -10.95 -12.80 -12.85
C PRO A 89 -9.99 -13.08 -11.69
N VAL A 90 -8.74 -13.45 -11.97
CA VAL A 90 -7.72 -13.70 -10.95
C VAL A 90 -7.33 -12.43 -10.17
N LEU A 91 -7.29 -11.27 -10.85
CA LEU A 91 -7.04 -9.99 -10.20
C LEU A 91 -8.26 -9.57 -9.39
N VAL A 92 -9.47 -9.78 -9.92
CA VAL A 92 -10.72 -9.49 -9.21
C VAL A 92 -10.82 -10.29 -7.92
N ALA A 93 -10.51 -11.58 -7.96
CA ALA A 93 -10.52 -12.45 -6.78
C ALA A 93 -9.53 -11.97 -5.71
N ASP A 94 -8.30 -11.60 -6.10
CA ASP A 94 -7.31 -11.07 -5.16
C ASP A 94 -7.74 -9.73 -4.56
N VAL A 95 -8.23 -8.79 -5.37
CA VAL A 95 -8.73 -7.51 -4.86
C VAL A 95 -9.88 -7.72 -3.86
N ALA A 96 -10.77 -8.69 -4.10
CA ALA A 96 -11.84 -9.01 -3.17
C ALA A 96 -11.31 -9.61 -1.85
N GLU A 97 -10.30 -10.50 -1.91
CA GLU A 97 -9.64 -11.02 -0.71
C GLU A 97 -8.97 -9.89 0.10
N LEU A 98 -8.26 -8.99 -0.56
CA LEU A 98 -7.67 -7.82 0.09
C LEU A 98 -8.71 -6.86 0.67
N ALA A 99 -9.86 -6.70 0.02
CA ALA A 99 -10.99 -5.94 0.55
C ALA A 99 -11.50 -6.53 1.86
N GLN A 100 -11.60 -7.87 1.97
CA GLN A 100 -11.97 -8.56 3.21
C GLN A 100 -10.94 -8.33 4.33
N HIS A 101 -9.65 -8.48 4.02
CA HIS A 101 -8.59 -8.20 4.98
C HIS A 101 -8.61 -6.73 5.45
N ALA A 102 -8.78 -5.79 4.52
CA ALA A 102 -8.87 -4.37 4.83
C ALA A 102 -10.08 -4.06 5.72
N ALA A 103 -11.27 -4.52 5.34
CA ALA A 103 -12.51 -4.33 6.10
C ALA A 103 -12.39 -4.82 7.54
N ALA A 104 -11.82 -6.01 7.73
CA ALA A 104 -11.60 -6.60 9.05
C ALA A 104 -10.63 -5.77 9.93
N ARG A 105 -9.59 -5.15 9.35
CA ARG A 105 -8.64 -4.30 10.08
C ARG A 105 -9.17 -2.89 10.33
N MET A 106 -9.90 -2.34 9.36
CA MET A 106 -10.52 -1.01 9.44
C MET A 106 -11.80 -1.01 10.29
N LYS A 107 -12.31 -2.18 10.69
CA LYS A 107 -13.57 -2.35 11.42
C LYS A 107 -14.75 -1.70 10.68
N SER A 108 -14.76 -1.80 9.36
CA SER A 108 -15.79 -1.26 8.48
C SER A 108 -16.17 -2.29 7.42
N PRO A 109 -17.45 -2.64 7.26
CA PRO A 109 -17.88 -3.53 6.18
C PRO A 109 -17.84 -2.84 4.82
N LEU A 110 -17.94 -1.51 4.79
CA LEU A 110 -17.85 -0.70 3.57
C LEU A 110 -16.42 -0.21 3.36
N VAL A 111 -15.93 -0.37 2.12
CA VAL A 111 -14.59 0.04 1.72
C VAL A 111 -14.63 0.89 0.45
N ASP A 112 -13.72 1.86 0.40
CA ASP A 112 -13.42 2.62 -0.80
C ASP A 112 -12.22 1.97 -1.51
N LEU A 113 -12.48 1.32 -2.64
CA LEU A 113 -11.50 0.69 -3.50
C LEU A 113 -11.10 1.66 -4.61
N ARG A 114 -9.79 1.81 -4.82
CA ARG A 114 -9.24 2.48 -6.00
C ARG A 114 -8.21 1.58 -6.65
N LEU A 115 -8.45 1.19 -7.90
CA LEU A 115 -7.49 0.50 -8.76
C LEU A 115 -7.05 1.45 -9.85
N GLU A 116 -5.77 1.80 -9.89
CA GLU A 116 -5.25 2.89 -10.71
C GLU A 116 -4.01 2.48 -11.51
N ILE A 117 -3.96 2.95 -12.76
CA ILE A 117 -2.78 2.86 -13.61
C ILE A 117 -2.03 4.19 -13.55
N ILE A 118 -0.87 4.19 -12.91
CA ILE A 118 -0.03 5.38 -12.72
C ILE A 118 1.10 5.39 -13.74
N THR A 119 1.26 6.50 -14.46
CA THR A 119 2.28 6.70 -15.50
C THR A 119 3.23 7.87 -15.21
N GLY A 120 3.05 8.57 -14.08
CA GLY A 120 3.86 9.73 -13.69
C GLY A 120 3.93 9.92 -12.18
N ASP A 121 4.28 11.14 -11.74
CA ASP A 121 4.64 11.45 -10.36
C ASP A 121 3.45 11.85 -9.47
N ALA A 122 2.41 11.01 -9.42
CA ALA A 122 1.35 11.16 -8.43
C ALA A 122 1.93 11.03 -7.01
N CYS A 123 1.59 11.92 -6.07
CA CYS A 123 2.00 11.85 -4.66
C CYS A 123 3.53 11.68 -4.40
N ARG A 124 4.38 12.37 -5.18
CA ARG A 124 5.85 12.28 -5.10
C ARG A 124 6.50 12.82 -3.82
N LYS A 125 5.77 13.61 -3.02
CA LYS A 125 6.27 14.17 -1.77
C LYS A 125 5.99 13.20 -0.63
N PHE A 126 6.94 13.05 0.29
CA PHE A 126 6.71 12.31 1.53
C PHE A 126 5.59 12.96 2.33
N HIS A 127 4.64 12.14 2.76
CA HIS A 127 3.50 12.55 3.55
C HIS A 127 2.98 11.39 4.40
N ALA A 128 2.10 11.73 5.33
CA ALA A 128 1.19 10.77 5.95
C ALA A 128 -0.24 11.13 5.55
N ASP A 129 -1.02 10.10 5.27
CA ASP A 129 -2.43 10.24 4.90
C ASP A 129 -3.29 10.66 6.10
N TYR A 130 -4.35 11.42 5.82
CA TYR A 130 -5.37 11.80 6.80
C TYR A 130 -6.49 10.75 6.86
N VAL A 131 -6.10 9.53 7.22
CA VAL A 131 -6.97 8.35 7.38
C VAL A 131 -6.60 7.61 8.65
N GLY A 132 -7.43 6.65 9.07
CA GLY A 132 -7.06 5.73 10.15
C GLY A 132 -6.07 4.68 9.67
N LEU A 133 -6.55 3.77 8.82
CA LEU A 133 -5.73 2.79 8.10
C LEU A 133 -5.97 2.91 6.60
N ARG A 134 -4.94 2.60 5.81
CA ARG A 134 -5.03 2.45 4.35
C ARG A 134 -4.25 1.22 3.92
N LEU A 135 -4.88 0.35 3.11
CA LEU A 135 -4.19 -0.73 2.45
C LEU A 135 -3.65 -0.24 1.10
N ILE A 136 -2.39 -0.51 0.80
CA ILE A 136 -1.80 -0.26 -0.52
C ILE A 136 -1.05 -1.51 -0.99
N THR A 137 -1.23 -1.88 -2.25
CA THR A 137 -0.36 -2.83 -2.95
C THR A 137 -0.13 -2.40 -4.38
N SER A 138 1.08 -2.64 -4.91
CA SER A 138 1.38 -2.49 -6.33
C SER A 138 1.40 -3.86 -6.98
N TYR A 139 0.43 -4.16 -7.85
CA TYR A 139 0.36 -5.39 -8.63
C TYR A 139 1.43 -5.46 -9.73
N ALA A 140 1.85 -4.29 -10.21
CA ALA A 140 2.93 -4.16 -11.17
C ALA A 140 3.64 -2.81 -11.01
N GLY A 141 4.93 -2.77 -11.34
CA GLY A 141 5.79 -1.62 -11.12
C GLY A 141 6.28 -1.47 -9.66
N PRO A 142 7.12 -0.46 -9.36
CA PRO A 142 7.68 -0.28 -8.02
C PRO A 142 6.59 -0.02 -6.97
N GLY A 143 6.77 -0.50 -5.73
CA GLY A 143 5.84 -0.24 -4.63
C GLY A 143 6.05 1.12 -3.97
N SER A 144 5.18 1.45 -3.02
CA SER A 144 5.30 2.69 -2.24
C SER A 144 6.64 2.75 -1.50
N GLN A 145 7.23 3.94 -1.46
CA GLN A 145 8.42 4.22 -0.68
C GLN A 145 8.03 4.74 0.70
N TRP A 146 8.81 4.41 1.72
CA TRP A 146 8.54 4.79 3.10
C TRP A 146 9.84 5.07 3.87
N LEU A 147 9.69 5.81 4.98
CA LEU A 147 10.76 6.20 5.88
C LEU A 147 10.49 5.63 7.27
N SER A 148 11.54 5.25 7.99
CA SER A 148 11.43 4.99 9.42
C SER A 148 11.04 6.28 10.15
N ASN A 149 10.48 6.19 11.36
CA ASN A 149 10.20 7.37 12.19
C ASN A 149 11.45 8.26 12.39
N ALA A 150 12.64 7.66 12.50
CA ALA A 150 13.90 8.40 12.65
C ALA A 150 14.26 9.17 11.36
N ASP A 151 14.18 8.50 10.20
CA ASP A 151 14.42 9.13 8.90
C ASP A 151 13.37 10.22 8.59
N ALA A 152 12.11 9.98 8.99
CA ALA A 152 11.03 10.93 8.85
C ALA A 152 11.25 12.20 9.71
N ALA A 153 11.69 12.04 10.96
CA ALA A 153 12.05 13.16 11.82
C ALA A 153 13.25 13.94 11.25
N ALA A 154 14.29 13.23 10.81
CA ALA A 154 15.46 13.85 10.18
C ALA A 154 15.08 14.64 8.91
N LEU A 155 14.18 14.11 8.07
CA LEU A 155 13.66 14.82 6.91
C LEU A 155 12.92 16.11 7.30
N ALA A 156 12.11 16.06 8.37
CA ALA A 156 11.39 17.23 8.89
C ALA A 156 12.35 18.31 9.44
N ASP A 157 13.49 17.89 10.00
CA ASP A 157 14.57 18.76 10.47
C ASP A 157 15.46 19.29 9.33
N GLY A 158 15.15 18.95 8.06
CA GLY A 158 15.83 19.46 6.89
C GLY A 158 17.03 18.63 6.42
N VAL A 159 17.21 17.42 6.92
CA VAL A 159 18.23 16.50 6.40
C VAL A 159 17.90 16.13 4.95
N ALA A 160 18.90 16.25 4.08
CA ALA A 160 18.80 15.91 2.67
C ALA A 160 18.40 14.43 2.49
N LEU A 161 17.48 14.15 1.55
CA LEU A 161 16.91 12.82 1.33
C LEU A 161 17.98 11.76 1.00
N GLU A 162 19.07 12.17 0.35
CA GLU A 162 20.20 11.30 -0.03
C GLU A 162 20.98 10.78 1.18
N ARG A 163 20.77 11.37 2.36
CA ARG A 163 21.37 10.96 3.63
C ARG A 163 20.44 10.07 4.47
N LEU A 164 19.22 9.82 4.00
CA LEU A 164 18.21 9.04 4.71
C LEU A 164 18.11 7.63 4.12
N GLU A 165 17.67 6.66 4.93
CA GLU A 165 17.44 5.31 4.44
C GLU A 165 16.05 5.17 3.82
N LEU A 166 16.00 5.32 2.50
CA LEU A 166 14.79 5.14 1.71
C LEU A 166 14.46 3.65 1.54
N ARG A 167 13.26 3.25 2.00
CA ARG A 167 12.76 1.88 1.86
C ARG A 167 11.63 1.84 0.85
N GLN A 168 11.49 0.71 0.17
CA GLN A 168 10.49 0.55 -0.89
C GLN A 168 9.85 -0.83 -0.82
N LEU A 169 8.52 -0.85 -0.90
CA LEU A 169 7.77 -2.10 -1.04
C LEU A 169 8.03 -2.73 -2.41
N LEU A 170 8.10 -4.05 -2.44
CA LEU A 170 8.17 -4.81 -3.68
C LEU A 170 6.78 -4.95 -4.29
N ALA A 171 6.74 -5.19 -5.61
CA ALA A 171 5.49 -5.51 -6.28
C ALA A 171 4.88 -6.78 -5.67
N GLY A 172 3.59 -6.69 -5.33
CA GLY A 172 2.82 -7.74 -4.68
C GLY A 172 2.78 -7.70 -3.17
N GLU A 173 3.73 -7.02 -2.51
CA GLU A 173 3.63 -6.81 -1.07
C GLU A 173 2.38 -5.98 -0.76
N VAL A 174 1.70 -6.35 0.31
CA VAL A 174 0.47 -5.73 0.77
C VAL A 174 0.78 -5.04 2.08
N ALA A 175 0.55 -3.73 2.15
CA ALA A 175 0.89 -2.97 3.33
C ALA A 175 -0.31 -2.19 3.87
N LEU A 176 -0.51 -2.27 5.18
CA LEU A 176 -1.42 -1.40 5.93
C LEU A 176 -0.63 -0.25 6.54
N PHE A 177 -0.96 0.95 6.10
CA PHE A 177 -0.37 2.21 6.53
C PHE A 177 -1.26 2.82 7.61
N LYS A 178 -0.69 3.08 8.78
CA LYS A 178 -1.37 3.83 9.85
C LYS A 178 -1.22 5.33 9.60
N GLY A 179 -2.35 5.99 9.42
CA GLY A 179 -2.44 7.41 9.10
C GLY A 179 -2.63 8.29 10.33
N LYS A 180 -2.77 9.59 10.08
CA LYS A 180 -2.81 10.65 11.10
C LYS A 180 -3.99 10.56 12.07
N LEU A 181 -5.05 9.82 11.73
CA LEU A 181 -6.24 9.71 12.60
C LEU A 181 -6.06 8.71 13.75
N LEU A 182 -5.05 7.83 13.70
CA LEU A 182 -4.83 6.79 14.72
C LEU A 182 -3.51 6.92 15.49
N THR A 183 -2.63 7.84 15.10
CA THR A 183 -1.31 8.00 15.73
C THR A 183 -0.73 9.39 15.44
N ASP A 184 0.05 9.90 16.40
CA ASP A 184 0.85 11.12 16.25
C ASP A 184 2.16 10.87 15.50
N SER A 185 2.53 9.60 15.29
CA SER A 185 3.71 9.18 14.52
C SER A 185 3.30 8.32 13.33
N PRO A 186 2.54 8.84 12.36
CA PRO A 186 2.09 8.04 11.22
C PRO A 186 3.26 7.63 10.32
N ILE A 187 3.09 6.55 9.56
CA ILE A 187 4.12 6.13 8.62
C ILE A 187 4.24 7.15 7.47
N ILE A 188 5.44 7.71 7.31
CA ILE A 188 5.74 8.66 6.26
C ILE A 188 6.11 7.91 4.99
N HIS A 189 5.37 8.17 3.92
CA HIS A 189 5.49 7.44 2.67
C HIS A 189 5.22 8.33 1.45
N ARG A 190 5.55 7.79 0.28
CA ARG A 190 5.25 8.42 -1.02
C ARG A 190 5.10 7.37 -2.11
N SER A 191 4.54 7.80 -3.22
CA SER A 191 4.69 7.09 -4.48
C SER A 191 6.12 7.26 -5.00
N PRO A 192 6.79 6.19 -5.48
CA PRO A 192 8.09 6.32 -6.13
C PRO A 192 7.99 7.23 -7.36
N PRO A 193 8.97 8.13 -7.59
CA PRO A 193 9.01 8.93 -8.81
C PRO A 193 9.27 8.01 -10.01
N ILE A 194 8.38 8.08 -11.01
CA ILE A 194 8.47 7.26 -12.24
C ILE A 194 8.30 8.11 -13.51
N ALA A 195 8.03 9.41 -13.39
CA ALA A 195 7.91 10.27 -14.56
C ALA A 195 9.20 10.25 -15.39
N GLY A 196 9.05 10.09 -16.71
CA GLY A 196 10.18 10.04 -17.64
C GLY A 196 10.96 8.71 -17.66
N SER A 197 10.67 7.74 -16.78
CA SER A 197 11.35 6.43 -16.81
C SER A 197 10.72 5.44 -17.80
N GLY A 198 9.53 5.76 -18.33
CA GLY A 198 8.73 4.84 -19.15
C GLY A 198 8.05 3.72 -18.35
N GLN A 199 8.24 3.68 -17.02
CA GLN A 199 7.58 2.71 -16.15
C GLN A 199 6.10 3.06 -15.95
N ARG A 200 5.29 2.03 -15.71
CA ARG A 200 3.88 2.13 -15.34
C ARG A 200 3.63 1.27 -14.11
N ARG A 201 2.65 1.68 -13.30
CA ARG A 201 2.28 0.96 -12.08
C ARG A 201 0.79 0.64 -12.09
N LEU A 202 0.43 -0.56 -11.64
CA LEU A 202 -0.96 -0.90 -11.33
C LEU A 202 -1.06 -0.99 -9.81
N VAL A 203 -1.78 -0.06 -9.20
CA VAL A 203 -1.82 0.12 -7.75
C VAL A 203 -3.25 -0.04 -7.26
N LEU A 204 -3.43 -0.81 -6.21
CA LEU A 204 -4.67 -0.88 -5.43
C LEU A 204 -4.49 -0.08 -4.14
N VAL A 205 -5.47 0.75 -3.84
CA VAL A 205 -5.64 1.45 -2.57
C VAL A 205 -7.01 1.09 -2.01
N ILE A 206 -7.06 0.75 -0.72
CA ILE A 206 -8.32 0.51 0.00
C ILE A 206 -8.34 1.38 1.25
N ASN A 207 -9.41 2.15 1.42
CA ASN A 207 -9.70 2.92 2.63
C ASN A 207 -11.00 2.42 3.27
N PRO A 208 -11.27 2.72 4.55
CA PRO A 208 -12.64 2.64 5.05
C PRO A 208 -13.51 3.61 4.25
N ALA A 209 -14.69 3.17 3.82
CA ALA A 209 -15.65 4.10 3.24
C ALA A 209 -16.07 5.10 4.32
N GLN A 210 -16.11 6.39 3.97
CA GLN A 210 -16.73 7.37 4.85
C GLN A 210 -18.24 7.09 4.87
N MET A 211 -18.81 6.86 6.06
CA MET A 211 -20.25 7.01 6.19
C MET A 211 -20.52 8.50 6.09
N ASP A 212 -21.06 8.95 4.96
CA ASP A 212 -21.63 10.28 4.87
C ASP A 212 -22.68 10.38 5.98
N CYS A 213 -22.43 11.26 6.95
CA CYS A 213 -23.43 11.57 7.96
C CYS A 213 -24.60 12.23 7.25
N CYS A 214 -25.69 11.47 7.06
CA CYS A 214 -27.00 11.99 6.67
C CYS A 214 -27.51 13.01 7.69
#